data_AF-A0A4S0N566-F1
#
_entry.id   AF-A0A4S0N566-F1
#
_cell.length_a   1.000
_cell.length_b   1.000
_cell.length_c   1.000
_cell.angle_alpha   90.00
_cell.angle_beta   90.00
_cell.angle_gamma   90.00
#
_symmetry.space_group_name_H-M   'P 1'
#
loop_
_entity.id
_entity.type
_entity.pdbx_description
1 polymer ?
#
loop_
_entity_poly.entity_id
_entity_poly.type
_entity_poly.pdbx_seq_one_letter_code
_entity_poly.pdbx_strand_id
1 'polypeptide(L)' 'MDVDRAIALITAAGIELTDRRRNAEGNGWSLSFSNGATVEVGDDGSARAAGKGARAVARLLDLPPARRST' A
#
# COMPACT_ATOMS: atom_id res chain seq x y z
N MET A 1 3.62 10.06 -0.90
CA MET A 1 3.81 8.80 -1.64
C MET A 1 2.98 8.90 -2.91
N ASP A 2 3.56 8.53 -4.05
CA ASP A 2 2.85 8.47 -5.32
C ASP A 2 2.30 7.04 -5.53
N VAL A 3 1.11 6.91 -6.11
CA VAL A 3 0.43 5.61 -6.28
C VAL A 3 1.18 4.71 -7.26
N ASP A 4 1.65 5.26 -8.38
CA ASP A 4 2.35 4.49 -9.40
C ASP A 4 3.75 4.08 -8.91
N ARG A 5 4.41 4.94 -8.13
CA ARG A 5 5.65 4.60 -7.41
C ARG A 5 5.46 3.45 -6.43
N ALA A 6 4.37 3.44 -5.65
CA ALA A 6 4.09 2.35 -4.71
C ALA A 6 3.88 1.03 -5.45
N ILE A 7 3.11 1.04 -6.54
CA ILE A 7 2.90 -0.14 -7.40
C ILE A 7 4.24 -0.62 -7.95
N ALA A 8 5.04 0.26 -8.56
CA ALA A 8 6.31 -0.10 -9.20
C ALA A 8 7.31 -0.75 -8.21
N LEU A 9 7.43 -0.23 -6.99
CA LEU A 9 8.33 -0.80 -5.97
C LEU A 9 7.87 -2.19 -5.50
N ILE A 10 6.57 -2.37 -5.31
CA ILE A 10 6.01 -3.64 -4.83
C ILE A 10 6.08 -4.70 -5.93
N THR A 11 5.76 -4.34 -7.18
CA THR A 11 5.85 -5.27 -8.32
C THR A 11 7.30 -5.61 -8.69
N ALA A 12 8.24 -4.67 -8.55
CA ALA A 12 9.67 -4.95 -8.70
C ALA A 12 10.19 -5.98 -7.68
N ALA A 13 9.53 -6.11 -6.52
CA ALA A 13 9.81 -7.15 -5.53
C ALA A 13 9.11 -8.49 -5.84
N GLY A 14 8.48 -8.63 -7.00
CA GLY A 14 7.78 -9.85 -7.43
C GLY A 14 6.39 -10.02 -6.81
N ILE A 15 5.82 -8.97 -6.21
CA ILE A 15 4.48 -9.00 -5.63
C ILE A 15 3.50 -8.33 -6.61
N GLU A 16 2.64 -9.14 -7.20
CA GLU A 16 1.70 -8.71 -8.25
C GLU A 16 0.56 -7.86 -7.68
N LEU A 17 0.21 -6.77 -8.39
CA LEU A 17 -0.98 -5.98 -8.14
C LEU A 17 -2.21 -6.73 -8.68
N THR A 18 -3.18 -7.00 -7.80
CA THR A 18 -4.41 -7.72 -8.16
C THR A 18 -5.63 -6.82 -8.27
N ASP A 19 -5.61 -5.65 -7.63
CA ASP A 19 -6.68 -4.65 -7.74
C ASP A 19 -6.14 -3.24 -7.50
N ARG A 20 -6.64 -2.27 -8.27
CA ARG A 20 -6.41 -0.83 -8.07
C ARG A 20 -7.74 -0.11 -8.25
N ARG A 21 -8.15 0.62 -7.22
CA ARG A 21 -9.38 1.41 -7.26
C ARG A 21 -9.27 2.67 -6.41
N ARG A 22 -10.12 3.66 -6.68
CA ARG A 22 -10.30 4.79 -5.75
C ARG A 22 -10.82 4.27 -4.42
N ASN A 23 -10.28 4.79 -3.32
CA ASN A 23 -10.78 4.45 -2.00
C ASN A 23 -12.20 5.02 -1.79
N ALA A 24 -12.92 4.49 -0.79
CA ALA A 24 -14.31 4.87 -0.54
C ALA A 24 -14.48 6.35 -0.17
N GLU A 25 -13.44 6.96 0.38
CA GLU A 25 -13.40 8.38 0.76
C GLU A 25 -13.17 9.31 -0.45
N GLY A 26 -12.81 8.75 -1.62
CA GLY A 26 -12.52 9.51 -2.83
C GLY A 26 -11.27 10.39 -2.74
N ASN A 27 -10.43 10.22 -1.73
CA ASN A 27 -9.25 11.03 -1.45
C ASN A 27 -7.93 10.26 -1.65
N GLY A 28 -8.00 9.12 -2.34
CA GLY A 28 -6.83 8.30 -2.62
C GLY A 28 -7.16 7.00 -3.34
N TRP A 29 -6.27 6.03 -3.19
CA TRP A 29 -6.30 4.74 -3.86
C TRP A 29 -6.16 3.58 -2.87
N SER A 30 -6.98 2.56 -3.06
CA SER A 30 -6.83 1.24 -2.45
C SER A 30 -6.15 0.31 -3.46
N LEU A 31 -5.04 -0.32 -3.06
CA LEU A 31 -4.26 -1.26 -3.86
C LEU A 31 -4.27 -2.62 -3.18
N SER A 32 -4.60 -3.69 -3.90
CA SER A 32 -4.51 -5.06 -3.41
C SER A 32 -3.43 -5.84 -4.12
N PHE A 33 -2.73 -6.71 -3.40
CA PHE A 33 -1.59 -7.46 -3.91
C PHE A 33 -1.73 -8.97 -3.68
N SER A 34 -1.08 -9.76 -4.54
CA SER A 34 -1.18 -11.23 -4.55
C SER A 34 -0.67 -11.90 -3.26
N ASN A 35 0.19 -11.22 -2.50
CA ASN A 35 0.65 -11.69 -1.19
C ASN A 35 -0.36 -11.44 -0.04
N GLY A 36 -1.55 -10.93 -0.35
CA GLY A 36 -2.59 -10.60 0.61
C GLY A 36 -2.34 -9.30 1.40
N ALA A 37 -1.47 -8.42 0.90
CA ALA A 37 -1.35 -7.04 1.38
C ALA A 37 -2.37 -6.13 0.70
N THR A 38 -2.81 -5.12 1.44
CA THR A 38 -3.52 -3.96 0.91
C THR A 38 -2.72 -2.71 1.25
N VAL A 39 -2.63 -1.76 0.33
CA VAL A 39 -2.01 -0.45 0.55
C VAL A 39 -3.02 0.63 0.25
N GLU A 40 -3.24 1.53 1.20
CA GLU A 40 -3.94 2.78 0.97
C GLU A 40 -2.92 3.88 0.72
N VAL A 41 -3.07 4.61 -0.40
CA VAL A 41 -2.26 5.78 -0.75
C VAL A 41 -3.19 6.98 -0.83
N GLY A 42 -3.01 7.97 0.03
CA GLY A 42 -3.78 9.21 0.01
C GLY A 42 -3.25 10.20 -1.04
N ASP A 43 -4.14 11.04 -1.57
CA ASP A 43 -3.79 12.14 -2.49
C ASP A 43 -2.93 13.21 -1.77
N ASP A 44 -2.95 13.22 -0.44
CA ASP A 44 -2.06 14.00 0.43
C ASP A 44 -0.63 13.43 0.53
N GLY A 45 -0.38 12.30 -0.12
CA GLY A 45 0.88 11.59 -0.09
C GLY A 45 1.07 10.68 1.14
N SER A 46 0.06 10.50 1.98
CA SER A 46 0.09 9.48 3.03
C SER A 46 0.06 8.07 2.43
N ALA A 47 0.62 7.09 3.14
CA ALA A 47 0.53 5.69 2.76
C ALA A 47 0.49 4.77 3.98
N ARG A 48 -0.32 3.72 3.91
CA ARG A 48 -0.46 2.71 4.98
C ARG A 48 -0.70 1.33 4.39
N ALA A 49 -0.03 0.32 4.94
CA ALA A 49 -0.15 -1.08 4.52
C ALA A 49 -0.89 -1.91 5.59
N ALA A 50 -1.75 -2.81 5.14
CA ALA A 50 -2.55 -3.72 5.98
C ALA A 50 -2.65 -5.12 5.34
N GLY A 51 -3.20 -6.09 6.08
CA GLY A 51 -3.34 -7.48 5.64
C GLY A 51 -2.12 -8.36 5.89
N LYS A 52 -2.12 -9.58 5.34
CA LYS A 52 -1.12 -10.63 5.61
C LYS A 52 0.28 -10.24 5.14
N GLY A 53 0.38 -9.61 3.97
CA GLY A 53 1.63 -9.16 3.37
C GLY A 53 2.11 -7.77 3.84
N ALA A 54 1.38 -7.11 4.75
CA ALA A 54 1.61 -5.71 5.13
C ALA A 54 3.04 -5.42 5.54
N ARG A 55 3.65 -6.31 6.34
CA ARG A 55 5.01 -6.10 6.86
C ARG A 55 6.07 -6.12 5.76
N ALA A 56 5.91 -6.97 4.74
CA ALA A 56 6.82 -7.01 3.60
C ALA A 56 6.68 -5.73 2.77
N VAL A 57 5.44 -5.33 2.48
CA VAL A 57 5.14 -4.12 1.72
C VAL A 57 5.58 -2.84 2.43
N ALA A 58 5.31 -2.72 3.74
CA ALA A 58 5.74 -1.57 4.54
C ALA A 58 7.26 -1.39 4.52
N ARG A 59 8.04 -2.50 4.53
CA ARG A 59 9.49 -2.44 4.39
C ARG A 59 9.95 -1.99 3.01
N LEU A 60 9.32 -2.49 1.94
CA LEU A 60 9.65 -2.09 0.56
C LEU A 60 9.39 -0.60 0.31
N LEU A 61 8.33 -0.08 0.92
CA LEU A 61 7.91 1.31 0.79
C LEU A 61 8.52 2.24 1.85
N ASP A 62 9.38 1.72 2.73
CA ASP A 62 9.97 2.42 3.87
C ASP A 62 8.91 3.18 4.72
N LEU A 63 7.76 2.54 4.95
CA LEU A 63 6.67 3.13 5.71
C LEU A 63 6.96 3.11 7.20
N PRO A 64 6.57 4.16 7.94
CA PRO A 64 6.66 4.15 9.39
C PRO A 64 5.82 2.98 9.95
N PRO A 65 6.29 2.33 11.03
CA PRO A 65 5.50 1.29 11.68
C PRO A 65 4.13 1.86 12.05
N ALA A 66 3.07 1.13 11.72
CA ALA A 66 1.72 1.51 12.10
C ALA A 66 1.70 1.81 13.60
N ARG A 67 1.35 3.05 13.97
CA ARG A 67 1.26 3.43 15.38
C ARG A 67 0.26 2.47 16.03
N ARG A 68 0.76 1.67 16.98
CA ARG A 68 -0.09 0.81 17.79
C ARG A 68 -0.92 1.74 18.66
N SER A 69 -2.20 1.91 18.30
CA SER A 69 -3.17 2.52 19.21
C SER A 69 -3.23 1.66 20.46
N THR A 70 -2.68 2.19 21.56
CA THR A 70 -2.83 1.66 22.93
C THR A 70 -4.23 1.87 23.42
#